data_AF-A0A9Q3GZG7-F1
#
_entry.id   AF-A0A9Q3GZG7-F1
#
_cell.length_a   1.000
_cell.length_b   1.000
_cell.length_c   1.000
_cell.angle_alpha   90.00
_cell.angle_beta   90.00
_cell.angle_gamma   90.00
#
_symmetry.space_group_name_H-M   'P 1'
#
loop_
_entity.id
_entity.type
_entity.pdbx_description
1 polymer ?
#
loop_
_entity_poly.entity_id
_entity_poly.type
_entity_poly.pdbx_seq_one_letter_code
_entity_poly.pdbx_strand_id
1 'polypeptide(L)'
;MPDIPINIEDSSSKEEVIKAKLIKLTRTNWFQWSCQVENYFISKGIDDLFTEATSETKQTAKFRKKNSSAIALLWSSVSTEFEGILLNNKTSFLDCWEALGSACGKNSIIKLSRTLHQLINLRYNPGSSL
;
A
#
# COMPACT_ATOMS: atom_id res chain seq x y z
N MET A 1 -14.81 22.00 -43.35
CA MET A 1 -14.26 21.91 -41.98
C MET A 1 -13.36 20.68 -41.97
N PRO A 2 -12.07 20.78 -41.65
CA PRO A 2 -11.22 19.60 -41.53
C PRO A 2 -11.33 19.01 -40.12
N ASP A 3 -11.58 17.71 -40.04
CA ASP A 3 -11.56 16.93 -38.82
C ASP A 3 -10.15 16.91 -38.22
N ILE A 4 -10.04 17.34 -36.97
CA ILE A 4 -8.82 17.25 -36.16
C ILE A 4 -8.77 15.83 -35.61
N PRO A 5 -7.69 15.05 -35.85
CA PRO A 5 -7.58 13.72 -35.26
C PRO A 5 -7.30 13.88 -33.76
N ILE A 6 -8.20 13.35 -32.93
CA ILE A 6 -7.98 13.23 -31.49
C ILE A 6 -6.87 12.21 -31.30
N ASN A 7 -5.68 12.69 -30.93
CA ASN A 7 -4.54 11.87 -30.59
C ASN A 7 -4.77 11.17 -29.24
N ILE A 8 -5.13 9.88 -29.28
CA ILE A 8 -5.31 9.01 -28.12
C ILE A 8 -4.01 8.22 -27.88
N GLU A 9 -2.93 8.88 -27.48
CA GLU A 9 -1.66 8.20 -27.13
C GLU A 9 -1.11 8.52 -25.73
N ASP A 10 -1.75 9.44 -25.00
CA ASP A 10 -1.11 10.05 -23.81
C ASP A 10 -1.38 9.35 -22.47
N SER A 11 -2.07 8.19 -22.48
CA SER A 11 -2.37 7.41 -21.26
C SER A 11 -1.34 6.32 -20.98
N SER A 12 -0.86 5.64 -22.03
CA SER A 12 0.07 4.51 -21.89
C SER A 12 1.46 4.97 -21.46
N SER A 13 1.92 6.10 -22.00
CA SER A 13 3.22 6.71 -21.67
C SER A 13 3.30 7.16 -20.20
N LYS A 14 2.24 7.79 -19.69
CA LYS A 14 2.17 8.23 -18.28
C LYS A 14 2.15 7.06 -17.31
N GLU A 15 1.52 5.96 -17.69
CA GLU A 15 1.47 4.73 -16.89
C GLU A 15 2.83 4.11 -16.67
N GLU A 16 3.63 3.98 -17.73
CA GLU A 16 4.99 3.47 -17.64
C GLU A 16 5.89 4.41 -16.84
N VAL A 17 5.74 5.73 -17.02
CA VAL A 17 6.50 6.73 -16.27
C VAL A 17 6.19 6.70 -14.77
N ILE A 18 4.93 6.49 -14.36
CA ILE A 18 4.60 6.40 -12.93
C ILE A 18 5.08 5.07 -12.34
N LYS A 19 4.92 3.94 -13.06
CA LYS A 19 5.47 2.64 -12.64
C LYS A 19 6.99 2.69 -12.49
N ALA A 20 7.69 3.38 -13.39
CA ALA A 20 9.13 3.56 -13.37
C ALA A 20 9.63 4.50 -12.25
N LYS A 21 8.74 5.28 -11.62
CA LYS A 21 9.07 6.26 -10.58
C LYS A 21 8.67 5.86 -9.16
N LEU A 22 7.98 4.74 -8.98
CA LEU A 22 7.68 4.23 -7.64
C LEU A 22 8.99 3.91 -6.92
N ILE A 23 9.21 4.56 -5.78
CA ILE A 23 10.32 4.25 -4.90
C ILE A 23 10.16 2.79 -4.46
N LYS A 24 11.25 2.04 -4.28
CA LYS A 24 11.15 0.69 -3.71
C LYS A 24 10.80 0.75 -2.22
N LEU A 25 9.86 -0.07 -1.77
CA LEU A 25 9.53 -0.21 -0.35
C LEU A 25 10.72 -0.80 0.40
N THR A 26 11.04 -0.17 1.52
CA THR A 26 11.99 -0.59 2.55
C THR A 26 11.30 -0.48 3.90
N ARG A 27 11.88 -1.04 4.96
CA ARG A 27 11.30 -0.95 6.32
C ARG A 27 11.08 0.48 6.83
N THR A 28 11.82 1.46 6.31
CA THR A 28 11.86 2.83 6.87
C THR A 28 11.03 3.83 6.07
N ASN A 29 10.61 3.50 4.85
CA ASN A 29 9.92 4.46 3.97
C ASN A 29 8.45 4.12 3.71
N TRP A 30 7.84 3.28 4.55
CA TRP A 30 6.45 2.84 4.41
C TRP A 30 5.48 3.98 4.11
N PHE A 31 5.50 5.06 4.90
CA PHE A 31 4.57 6.18 4.73
C PHE A 31 4.69 6.84 3.36
N GLN A 32 5.92 7.16 2.93
CA GLN A 32 6.15 7.80 1.65
C GLN A 32 5.77 6.88 0.49
N TRP A 33 6.15 5.60 0.60
CA TRP A 33 5.83 4.58 -0.38
C TRP A 33 4.33 4.36 -0.50
N SER A 34 3.63 4.21 0.62
CA SER A 34 2.18 3.94 0.64
C SER A 34 1.41 5.09 0.02
N CYS A 35 1.77 6.34 0.31
CA CYS A 35 1.14 7.51 -0.33
C CYS A 35 1.32 7.51 -1.86
N GLN A 36 2.49 7.10 -2.37
CA GLN A 36 2.68 7.02 -3.83
C GLN A 36 1.83 5.93 -4.46
N VAL A 37 1.74 4.77 -3.81
CA VAL A 37 0.90 3.67 -4.30
C VAL A 37 -0.58 4.03 -4.23
N GLU A 38 -1.07 4.58 -3.12
CA GLU A 38 -2.46 5.05 -3.00
C GLU A 38 -2.81 6.06 -4.11
N ASN A 39 -1.95 7.06 -4.33
CA ASN A 39 -2.14 8.04 -5.41
C ASN A 39 -2.16 7.39 -6.80
N TYR A 40 -1.31 6.38 -7.04
CA TYR A 40 -1.34 5.62 -8.28
C TYR A 40 -2.70 4.91 -8.46
N PHE A 41 -3.23 4.25 -7.43
CA PHE A 41 -4.51 3.54 -7.50
C PHE A 41 -5.69 4.49 -7.68
N ILE A 42 -5.69 5.64 -6.99
CA ILE A 42 -6.69 6.70 -7.17
C ILE A 42 -6.66 7.22 -8.62
N SER A 43 -5.48 7.49 -9.17
CA SER A 43 -5.34 7.94 -10.57
C SER A 43 -5.86 6.92 -11.60
N LYS A 44 -5.93 5.65 -11.20
CA LYS A 44 -6.41 4.53 -12.01
C LYS A 44 -7.87 4.18 -11.78
N GLY A 45 -8.55 4.80 -10.80
CA GLY A 45 -9.91 4.45 -10.40
C GLY A 45 -10.03 3.01 -9.90
N ILE A 46 -8.99 2.52 -9.22
CA ILE A 46 -8.93 1.18 -8.62
C ILE A 46 -8.71 1.24 -7.09
N ASP A 47 -8.95 2.39 -6.49
CA ASP A 47 -8.89 2.63 -5.05
C ASP A 47 -9.93 1.81 -4.25
N ASP A 48 -10.95 1.27 -4.93
CA ASP A 48 -11.89 0.29 -4.37
C ASP A 48 -11.19 -0.95 -3.78
N LEU A 49 -9.97 -1.27 -4.23
CA LEU A 49 -9.17 -2.37 -3.72
C LEU A 49 -8.65 -2.18 -2.28
N PHE A 50 -8.66 -0.96 -1.74
CA PHE A 50 -8.30 -0.70 -0.34
C PHE A 50 -9.43 -1.02 0.65
N THR A 51 -10.59 -1.43 0.15
CA THR A 51 -11.74 -1.81 0.96
C THR A 51 -12.06 -3.29 0.81
N GLU A 52 -12.61 -3.89 1.87
CA GLU A 52 -13.01 -5.30 1.85
C GLU A 52 -14.12 -5.51 0.82
N ALA A 53 -13.81 -6.25 -0.25
CA ALA A 53 -14.77 -6.58 -1.29
C ALA A 53 -15.67 -7.74 -0.88
N THR A 54 -16.95 -7.69 -1.27
CA THR A 54 -17.88 -8.82 -1.06
C THR A 54 -17.44 -10.07 -1.83
N SER A 55 -17.89 -11.25 -1.37
CA SER A 55 -17.59 -12.54 -2.02
C SER A 55 -18.04 -12.57 -3.49
N GLU A 56 -19.17 -11.95 -3.81
CA GLU A 56 -19.69 -11.80 -5.18
C GLU A 56 -18.78 -10.91 -6.03
N THR A 57 -18.32 -9.78 -5.48
CA THR A 57 -17.42 -8.85 -6.17
C THR A 57 -16.09 -9.52 -6.48
N LYS A 58 -15.53 -10.30 -5.55
CA LYS A 58 -14.28 -11.07 -5.71
C LYS A 58 -14.37 -12.08 -6.86
N GLN A 59 -15.56 -12.58 -7.17
CA GLN A 59 -15.79 -13.52 -8.28
C GLN A 59 -15.93 -12.85 -9.65
N THR A 60 -16.01 -11.52 -9.72
CA THR A 60 -16.08 -10.82 -11.00
C THR A 60 -14.71 -10.84 -11.70
N ALA A 61 -14.71 -11.02 -13.02
CA ALA A 61 -13.49 -10.97 -13.82
C ALA A 61 -12.79 -9.59 -13.71
N LYS A 62 -13.60 -8.52 -13.60
CA LYS A 62 -13.10 -7.15 -13.42
C LYS A 62 -12.30 -7.02 -12.13
N PHE A 63 -12.82 -7.51 -11.00
CA PHE A 63 -12.11 -7.47 -9.73
C PHE A 63 -10.82 -8.31 -9.78
N ARG A 64 -10.88 -9.56 -10.26
CA ARG A 64 -9.69 -10.41 -10.38
C ARG A 64 -8.58 -9.76 -11.20
N LYS A 65 -8.93 -9.08 -12.30
CA LYS A 65 -7.97 -8.35 -13.13
C LYS A 65 -7.34 -7.19 -12.37
N LYS A 66 -8.16 -6.35 -11.70
CA LYS A 66 -7.66 -5.25 -10.87
C LYS A 66 -6.72 -5.77 -9.77
N ASN A 67 -7.15 -6.78 -9.01
CA ASN A 67 -6.38 -7.40 -7.93
C ASN A 67 -5.05 -7.96 -8.43
N SER A 68 -5.04 -8.69 -9.54
CA SER A 68 -3.80 -9.26 -10.11
C SER A 68 -2.83 -8.18 -10.57
N SER A 69 -3.32 -7.13 -11.24
CA SER A 69 -2.50 -5.98 -11.63
C SER A 69 -1.93 -5.22 -10.43
N ALA A 70 -2.73 -5.08 -9.36
CA ALA A 70 -2.33 -4.45 -8.11
C ALA A 70 -1.22 -5.24 -7.41
N ILE A 71 -1.37 -6.56 -7.31
CA ILE A 71 -0.34 -7.46 -6.75
C ILE A 71 0.94 -7.39 -7.61
N ALA A 72 0.84 -7.40 -8.94
CA ALA A 72 2.00 -7.27 -9.81
C ALA A 72 2.76 -5.95 -9.59
N LEU A 73 2.05 -4.85 -9.35
CA LEU A 73 2.67 -3.57 -8.98
C LEU A 73 3.39 -3.66 -7.63
N LEU A 74 2.80 -4.34 -6.63
CA LEU A 74 3.47 -4.57 -5.36
C LEU A 74 4.78 -5.32 -5.57
N TRP A 75 4.77 -6.44 -6.32
CA TRP A 75 5.99 -7.20 -6.62
C TRP A 75 7.08 -6.35 -7.29
N SER A 76 6.71 -5.42 -8.18
CA SER A 76 7.70 -4.56 -8.85
C SER A 76 8.21 -3.40 -7.98
N SER A 77 7.48 -3.05 -6.92
CA SER A 77 7.73 -1.85 -6.10
C SER A 77 8.19 -2.16 -4.68
N VAL A 78 8.36 -3.44 -4.30
CA VAL A 78 8.95 -3.83 -3.01
C VAL A 78 10.43 -4.21 -3.13
N SER A 79 11.16 -4.06 -2.02
CA SER A 79 12.49 -4.66 -1.86
C SER A 79 12.38 -6.18 -1.65
N THR A 80 13.46 -6.89 -1.97
CA THR A 80 13.55 -8.36 -1.88
C THR A 80 13.26 -8.89 -0.47
N GLU A 81 13.52 -8.08 0.56
CA GLU A 81 13.23 -8.43 1.96
C GLU A 81 11.74 -8.69 2.26
N PHE A 82 10.83 -8.20 1.40
CA PHE A 82 9.38 -8.34 1.56
C PHE A 82 8.76 -9.39 0.62
N GLU A 83 9.53 -10.03 -0.26
CA GLU A 83 9.02 -11.03 -1.20
C GLU A 83 8.35 -12.21 -0.49
N GLY A 84 8.90 -12.65 0.64
CA GLY A 84 8.29 -13.70 1.46
C GLY A 84 6.91 -13.31 2.02
N ILE A 85 6.70 -12.03 2.33
CA ILE A 85 5.40 -11.52 2.79
C ILE A 85 4.40 -11.51 1.63
N LEU A 86 4.82 -11.08 0.45
CA LEU A 86 3.95 -11.12 -0.75
C LEU A 86 3.59 -12.55 -1.13
N LEU A 87 4.54 -13.49 -1.06
CA LEU A 87 4.30 -14.89 -1.40
C LEU A 87 3.22 -15.53 -0.51
N ASN A 88 3.24 -15.20 0.79
CA ASN A 88 2.30 -15.72 1.78
C ASN A 88 0.89 -15.11 1.67
N ASN A 89 0.73 -13.94 1.05
CA ASN A 89 -0.54 -13.19 0.99
C ASN A 89 -1.04 -12.95 -0.45
N LYS A 90 -0.48 -13.67 -1.44
CA LYS A 90 -0.67 -13.44 -2.89
C LYS A 90 -2.11 -13.52 -3.43
N THR A 91 -3.08 -13.88 -2.61
CA THR A 91 -4.48 -14.05 -3.02
C THR A 91 -5.24 -12.73 -3.12
N SER A 92 -4.83 -11.73 -2.32
CA SER A 92 -5.56 -10.47 -2.16
C SER A 92 -4.55 -9.33 -2.05
N PHE A 93 -4.77 -8.28 -2.84
CA PHE A 93 -4.01 -7.05 -2.74
C PHE A 93 -4.10 -6.46 -1.33
N LEU A 94 -5.30 -6.46 -0.73
CA LEU A 94 -5.54 -5.88 0.58
C LEU A 94 -4.73 -6.62 1.65
N ASP A 95 -4.71 -7.96 1.60
CA ASP A 95 -3.95 -8.78 2.55
C ASP A 95 -2.44 -8.52 2.42
N CYS A 96 -1.93 -8.41 1.18
CA CYS A 96 -0.56 -8.02 0.93
C CYS A 96 -0.25 -6.63 1.50
N TRP A 97 -1.13 -5.67 1.24
CA TRP A 97 -0.99 -4.29 1.69
C TRP A 97 -0.91 -4.17 3.22
N GLU A 98 -1.83 -4.83 3.92
CA GLU A 98 -1.86 -4.85 5.38
C GLU A 98 -0.65 -5.55 5.98
N ALA A 99 -0.25 -6.69 5.40
CA ALA A 99 0.92 -7.44 5.85
C ALA A 99 2.22 -6.64 5.68
N LEU A 100 2.40 -5.96 4.55
CA LEU A 100 3.53 -5.06 4.32
C LEU A 100 3.55 -3.91 5.33
N GLY A 101 2.41 -3.27 5.58
CA GLY A 101 2.31 -2.19 6.55
C GLY A 101 2.63 -2.66 7.98
N SER A 102 2.17 -3.84 8.34
CA SER A 102 2.50 -4.47 9.62
C SER A 102 4.00 -4.74 9.75
N ALA A 103 4.62 -5.31 8.71
CA ALA A 103 6.05 -5.60 8.66
C ALA A 103 6.92 -4.34 8.72
N CYS A 104 6.46 -3.23 8.13
CA CYS A 104 7.13 -1.93 8.21
C CYS A 104 6.83 -1.15 9.50
N GLY A 105 6.13 -1.76 10.47
CA GLY A 105 5.92 -1.14 11.78
C GLY A 105 4.85 -0.05 11.82
N LYS A 106 3.87 -0.05 10.88
CA LYS A 106 2.66 0.80 10.96
C LYS A 106 2.00 0.71 12.34
N ASN A 107 2.01 -0.49 12.93
CA ASN A 107 1.47 -0.75 14.26
C ASN A 107 2.45 -0.46 15.40
N SER A 108 3.76 -0.40 15.12
CA SER A 108 4.81 -0.19 16.11
C SER A 108 4.98 1.28 16.50
N ILE A 109 4.80 2.21 15.55
CA ILE A 109 4.86 3.66 15.83
C ILE A 109 3.78 4.07 16.83
N ILE A 110 2.55 3.57 16.65
CA ILE A 110 1.42 3.84 17.56
C ILE A 110 1.69 3.23 18.94
N LYS A 111 2.33 2.06 19.00
CA LYS A 111 2.70 1.44 20.29
C LYS A 111 3.77 2.25 21.01
N LEU A 112 4.84 2.64 20.32
CA LEU A 112 5.93 3.44 20.90
C LEU A 112 5.43 4.79 21.40
N SER A 113 4.61 5.50 20.63
CA SER A 113 4.05 6.80 21.06
C SER A 113 3.15 6.64 22.29
N ARG A 114 2.32 5.58 22.33
CA ARG A 114 1.48 5.27 23.49
C ARG A 114 2.32 4.93 24.72
N THR A 115 3.37 4.11 24.58
CA THR A 115 4.26 3.75 25.69
C THR A 115 5.06 4.95 26.18
N LEU A 116 5.55 5.81 25.28
CA LEU A 116 6.22 7.07 25.64
C LEU A 116 5.27 8.00 26.41
N HIS A 117 4.03 8.15 25.94
CA HIS A 117 3.00 8.94 26.62
C HIS A 117 2.67 8.36 28.00
N GLN A 118 2.59 7.04 28.14
CA GLN A 118 2.43 6.38 29.44
C GLN A 118 3.62 6.62 30.36
N LEU A 119 4.87 6.55 29.85
CA LEU A 119 6.09 6.83 30.59
C LEU A 119 6.16 8.29 31.08
N ILE A 120 5.82 9.25 30.22
CA ILE A 120 5.83 10.68 30.58
C ILE A 120 4.74 10.99 31.61
N ASN A 121 3.58 10.33 31.52
CA ASN A 121 2.46 10.52 32.43
C ASN A 121 2.49 9.61 33.66
N LEU A 122 3.45 8.70 33.76
CA LEU A 122 3.74 7.98 34.99
C LEU A 122 4.31 8.98 35.98
N ARG A 123 3.44 9.50 36.86
CA ARG A 123 3.90 10.20 38.06
C ARG A 123 4.64 9.20 38.93
N TYR A 124 5.92 9.45 39.15
CA TYR A 124 6.71 8.74 40.15
C TYR A 124 6.02 8.86 41.51
N ASN A 125 5.61 7.72 42.07
CA ASN A 125 5.00 7.67 43.38
C ASN A 125 6.08 7.22 44.38
N PRO A 126 6.65 8.11 45.20
CA PRO A 126 7.68 7.74 46.16
C PRO A 126 7.07 6.81 47.21
N GLY A 127 7.24 5.50 47.04
CA GLY A 127 6.68 4.47 47.92
C GLY A 127 6.32 3.16 47.21
N SER A 128 6.11 3.18 45.89
CA SER A 128 6.09 1.95 45.09
C SER A 128 7.50 1.63 44.63
N SER A 129 8.09 0.54 45.15
CA SER A 129 9.34 0.01 44.60
C SER A 129 9.10 -0.52 43.18
N LEU A 130 10.14 -0.46 42.35
CA LEU A 130 10.19 -1.03 41.01
C LEU A 130 10.07 -2.56 41.04
#